data_AF-A0A661SRD3-F1
#
_entry.id   AF-A0A661SRD3-F1
#
_cell.length_a   1.000
_cell.length_b   1.000
_cell.length_c   1.000
_cell.angle_alpha   90.00
_cell.angle_beta   90.00
_cell.angle_gamma   90.00
#
_symmetry.space_group_name_H-M   'P 1'
#
loop_
_entity.id
_entity.type
_entity.pdbx_description
1 polymer ?
#
loop_
_entity_poly.entity_id
_entity_poly.type
_entity_poly.pdbx_seq_one_letter_code
_entity_poly.pdbx_strand_id
1 'polypeptide(L)'
;MVSEFRPERIFLFGSHVWGSPDKNSDLDFLIIVEESSLTPAKRATHVYRCLRDIPYPLDILVKTHKEAEKFSKVRAALEYKILNQGRLLYG
;
A
#
# COMPACT_ATOMS: atom_id res chain seq x y z
N MET A 1 -6.40 -5.56 11.19
CA MET A 1 -5.67 -4.60 10.32
C MET A 1 -5.55 -3.21 10.94
N VAL A 2 -6.60 -2.40 11.08
CA VAL A 2 -6.47 -1.03 11.63
C VAL A 2 -6.04 -1.03 13.11
N SER A 3 -6.58 -1.92 13.93
CA SER A 3 -6.22 -2.04 15.36
C SER A 3 -4.82 -2.63 15.60
N GLU A 4 -4.37 -3.54 14.74
CA GLU A 4 -3.08 -4.25 14.88
C GLU A 4 -1.91 -3.47 14.26
N PHE A 5 -2.13 -2.82 13.11
CA PHE A 5 -1.06 -2.16 12.35
C PHE A 5 -1.06 -0.64 12.47
N ARG A 6 -2.16 -0.05 12.96
CA ARG A 6 -2.35 1.40 13.08
C ARG A 6 -1.79 2.14 11.85
N PRO A 7 -2.29 1.82 10.64
CA PRO A 7 -1.85 2.51 9.45
C PRO A 7 -2.17 3.99 9.58
N GLU A 8 -1.26 4.84 9.13
CA GLU A 8 -1.54 6.26 8.97
C GLU A 8 -2.39 6.48 7.72
N ARG A 9 -2.01 5.83 6.61
CA ARG A 9 -2.69 5.98 5.33
C ARG A 9 -2.72 4.67 4.56
N ILE A 10 -3.81 4.44 3.85
CA ILE A 10 -3.95 3.32 2.90
C ILE A 10 -4.38 3.90 1.57
N PHE A 11 -3.62 3.61 0.52
CA PHE A 11 -3.94 3.96 -0.85
C PHE A 11 -4.21 2.70 -1.65
N LEU A 12 -5.25 2.71 -2.47
CA LEU A 12 -5.38 1.83 -3.62
C LEU A 12 -4.61 2.47 -4.79
N PHE A 13 -3.92 1.66 -5.58
CA PHE A 13 -3.27 2.09 -6.80
C PHE A 13 -3.41 1.06 -7.91
N GLY A 14 -2.67 1.25 -9.00
CA GLY A 14 -2.60 0.25 -10.06
C GLY A 14 -3.78 0.28 -11.02
N SER A 15 -4.08 -0.88 -11.60
CA SER A 15 -5.08 -1.03 -12.66
C SER A 15 -6.45 -0.51 -12.23
N HIS A 16 -6.81 -0.70 -10.95
CA HIS A 16 -8.07 -0.23 -10.37
C HIS A 16 -8.20 1.28 -10.21
N VAL A 17 -7.10 2.04 -10.32
CA VAL A 17 -7.14 3.51 -10.19
C VAL A 17 -6.87 4.22 -11.51
N TRP A 18 -5.91 3.76 -12.30
CA TRP A 18 -5.50 4.43 -13.54
C TRP A 18 -5.51 3.51 -14.78
N GLY A 19 -6.05 2.30 -14.67
CA GLY A 19 -6.20 1.35 -15.76
C GLY A 19 -7.66 0.99 -16.02
N SER A 20 -7.86 -0.16 -16.65
CA SER A 20 -9.18 -0.79 -16.86
C SER A 20 -9.13 -2.18 -16.27
N PRO A 21 -9.45 -2.34 -14.96
CA PRO A 21 -9.32 -3.63 -14.29
C PRO A 21 -10.37 -4.61 -14.82
N ASP A 22 -10.05 -5.88 -14.78
CA ASP A 22 -10.98 -6.98 -15.00
C ASP A 22 -11.18 -7.80 -13.72
N LYS A 23 -11.99 -8.86 -13.79
CA LYS A 23 -12.32 -9.73 -12.66
C LYS A 23 -11.12 -10.50 -12.07
N ASN A 24 -9.99 -10.53 -12.77
CA ASN A 24 -8.77 -11.22 -12.35
C ASN A 24 -7.66 -10.25 -11.95
N SER A 25 -7.93 -8.93 -12.00
CA SER A 25 -6.93 -7.92 -11.69
C SER A 25 -6.62 -7.90 -10.20
N ASP A 26 -5.34 -7.74 -9.89
CA ASP A 26 -4.86 -7.65 -8.51
C ASP A 26 -5.30 -6.32 -7.87
N LEU A 27 -5.58 -6.35 -6.57
CA LEU A 27 -5.77 -5.14 -5.77
C LEU A 27 -4.42 -4.68 -5.21
N ASP A 28 -3.91 -3.58 -5.74
CA ASP A 28 -2.64 -2.99 -5.32
C ASP A 28 -2.82 -1.97 -4.19
N PHE A 29 -2.19 -2.22 -3.04
CA PHE A 29 -2.28 -1.37 -1.86
C PHE A 29 -0.92 -0.82 -1.42
N LEU A 30 -0.87 0.49 -1.15
CA LEU A 30 0.22 1.13 -0.43
C LEU A 30 -0.28 1.49 0.96
N ILE A 31 0.34 0.89 1.97
CA ILE A 31 0.04 1.12 3.38
C ILE A 31 1.22 1.86 3.99
N ILE A 32 0.92 3.04 4.55
CA ILE A 32 1.88 3.85 5.28
C ILE A 32 1.61 3.64 6.77
N VAL A 33 2.65 3.27 7.51
CA VAL A 33 2.66 3.20 8.97
C VAL A 33 3.62 4.26 9.51
N GLU A 34 3.39 4.72 10.74
CA GLU A 34 4.23 5.74 11.38
C GLU A 34 5.70 5.28 11.42
N GLU A 35 5.94 4.13 12.06
CA GLU A 35 7.25 3.51 12.17
C GLU A 35 7.17 1.98 12.22
N SER A 36 8.31 1.32 11.97
CA SER A 36 8.42 -0.13 12.13
C SER A 36 9.89 -0.55 12.14
N SER A 37 10.24 -1.41 13.09
CA SER A 37 11.55 -2.10 13.15
C SER A 37 11.65 -3.31 12.20
N LEU A 38 10.52 -3.81 11.69
CA LEU A 38 10.48 -4.90 10.73
C LEU A 38 11.00 -4.47 9.36
N THR A 39 11.62 -5.42 8.64
CA THR A 39 12.00 -5.24 7.24
C THR A 39 10.76 -5.08 6.35
N PRO A 40 10.87 -4.43 5.17
CA PRO A 40 9.75 -4.26 4.25
C PRO A 40 9.02 -5.57 3.93
N ALA A 41 9.76 -6.66 3.67
CA ALA A 41 9.20 -7.97 3.41
C ALA A 41 8.38 -8.50 4.60
N LYS A 42 8.91 -8.39 5.83
CA LYS A 42 8.19 -8.85 7.04
C LYS A 42 6.91 -8.04 7.31
N ARG A 43 6.95 -6.73 7.04
CA ARG A 43 5.74 -5.88 7.13
C ARG A 43 4.68 -6.34 6.14
N ALA A 44 5.06 -6.52 4.87
CA ALA A 44 4.15 -7.01 3.84
C ALA A 44 3.56 -8.37 4.21
N THR A 45 4.39 -9.36 4.60
CA THR A 45 3.91 -10.69 5.04
C THR A 45 2.89 -10.59 6.18
N HIS A 46 3.12 -9.71 7.15
CA HIS A 46 2.19 -9.56 8.26
C HIS A 46 0.87 -8.93 7.80
N VAL A 47 0.88 -7.98 6.87
CA VAL A 47 -0.38 -7.46 6.28
C VAL A 47 -1.08 -8.55 5.46
N TYR A 48 -0.36 -9.27 4.59
CA TYR A 48 -0.92 -10.38 3.82
C TYR A 48 -1.63 -11.41 4.72
N ARG A 49 -1.05 -11.72 5.89
CA ARG A 49 -1.67 -12.61 6.86
C ARG A 49 -2.99 -12.05 7.40
N CYS A 50 -3.09 -10.75 7.63
CA CYS A 50 -4.33 -10.10 8.06
C CYS A 50 -5.41 -10.06 6.96
N LEU A 51 -5.02 -10.15 5.69
CA LEU A 51 -5.90 -10.07 4.53
C LEU A 51 -6.11 -11.42 3.82
N ARG A 52 -5.65 -12.51 4.41
CA ARG A 52 -5.61 -13.85 3.80
C ARG A 52 -6.98 -14.40 3.36
N ASP A 53 -8.06 -13.90 3.96
CA ASP A 53 -9.42 -14.37 3.69
C ASP A 53 -10.12 -13.56 2.58
N ILE A 54 -9.41 -12.59 1.97
CA ILE A 54 -9.92 -11.84 0.83
C ILE A 54 -9.75 -12.70 -0.44
N PRO A 55 -10.82 -13.00 -1.20
CA PRO A 55 -10.78 -13.88 -2.36
C PRO A 55 -10.32 -13.15 -3.63
N TYR A 56 -9.43 -12.16 -3.49
CA TYR A 56 -8.86 -11.39 -4.59
C TYR A 56 -7.34 -11.51 -4.53
N PRO A 57 -6.66 -11.55 -5.68
CA PRO A 57 -5.22 -11.35 -5.71
C PRO A 57 -4.87 -9.97 -5.12
N LEU A 58 -3.86 -9.92 -4.26
CA LEU A 58 -3.43 -8.70 -3.59
C LEU A 58 -1.95 -8.45 -3.89
N ASP A 59 -1.59 -7.21 -4.21
CA ASP A 59 -0.21 -6.73 -4.10
C ASP A 59 -0.14 -5.65 -3.01
N ILE A 60 0.83 -5.76 -2.10
CA ILE A 60 0.88 -4.94 -0.89
C ILE A 60 2.29 -4.40 -0.67
N LEU A 61 2.39 -3.08 -0.75
CA LEU A 61 3.56 -2.32 -0.36
C LEU A 61 3.33 -1.71 1.03
N VAL A 62 4.22 -1.98 1.97
CA VAL A 62 4.17 -1.39 3.32
C VAL A 62 5.40 -0.54 3.57
N LYS A 63 5.18 0.76 3.75
CA LYS A 63 6.24 1.76 3.96
C LYS A 63 6.06 2.45 5.29
N THR A 64 7.17 2.82 5.92
CA THR A 64 7.11 3.79 7.02
C THR A 64 6.88 5.20 6.48
N HIS A 65 6.41 6.11 7.32
CA HIS A 65 6.24 7.52 6.96
C HIS A 65 7.53 8.08 6.34
N LYS A 66 8.67 7.86 6.99
CA LYS A 66 9.99 8.31 6.52
C LYS A 66 10.37 7.73 5.16
N GLU A 67 10.08 6.45 4.91
CA GLU A 67 10.33 5.83 3.62
C GLU A 67 9.45 6.43 2.53
N ALA A 68 8.16 6.65 2.82
CA ALA A 68 7.22 7.25 1.88
C ALA A 68 7.62 8.70 1.54
N GLU A 69 7.98 9.51 2.54
CA GLU A 69 8.45 10.88 2.33
C GLU A 69 9.72 10.95 1.49
N LYS A 70 10.67 10.03 1.69
CA LYS A 70 11.91 9.98 0.91
C LYS A 70 11.64 9.91 -0.60
N PHE A 71 10.63 9.14 -0.99
CA PHE A 71 10.25 8.97 -2.39
C PHE A 71 9.14 9.92 -2.85
N SER A 72 8.48 10.64 -1.94
CA SER A 72 7.43 11.63 -2.22
C SER A 72 7.88 12.83 -3.08
N LYS A 73 9.18 13.00 -3.30
CA LYS A 73 9.75 14.05 -4.16
C LYS A 73 10.42 13.50 -5.42
N VAL A 74 10.53 12.17 -5.54
CA VAL A 74 11.18 11.52 -6.68
C VAL A 74 10.12 11.18 -7.71
N ARG A 75 9.97 12.00 -8.76
CA ARG A 75 8.89 11.82 -9.76
C ARG A 75 8.87 10.46 -10.46
N ALA A 76 10.02 9.82 -10.58
CA ALA A 76 10.15 8.49 -11.17
C ALA A 76 9.78 7.34 -10.20
N ALA A 77 9.61 7.64 -8.91
CA ALA A 77 9.26 6.64 -7.91
C ALA A 77 7.77 6.30 -7.98
N LEU A 78 7.44 5.03 -7.76
CA LEU A 78 6.06 4.57 -7.71
C LEU A 78 5.30 5.24 -6.56
N GLU A 79 5.94 5.41 -5.39
CA GLU A 79 5.35 6.09 -4.24
C GLU A 79 4.94 7.53 -4.58
N TYR A 80 5.73 8.27 -5.36
CA TYR A 80 5.35 9.61 -5.82
C TYR A 80 4.04 9.57 -6.59
N LYS A 81 3.92 8.65 -7.55
CA LYS A 81 2.71 8.50 -8.35
C LYS A 81 1.51 8.11 -7.48
N ILE A 82 1.67 7.15 -6.58
CA ILE A 82 0.59 6.70 -5.68
C ILE A 82 0.13 7.83 -4.76
N LEU A 83 1.05 8.59 -4.16
CA LEU A 83 0.71 9.69 -3.25
C LEU A 83 -0.04 10.83 -3.94
N ASN A 84 0.18 11.04 -5.25
CA ASN A 84 -0.45 12.12 -6.01
C ASN A 84 -1.69 11.69 -6.80
N GLN A 85 -1.75 10.43 -7.24
CA GLN A 85 -2.77 9.93 -8.17
C GLN A 85 -3.51 8.68 -7.66
N GLY A 86 -3.00 8.05 -6.61
CA GLY A 86 -3.64 6.91 -5.96
C GLY A 86 -4.93 7.34 -5.25
N ARG A 87 -5.81 6.38 -5.01
CA ARG A 87 -7.06 6.61 -4.28
C ARG A 87 -6.81 6.37 -2.80
N LEU A 88 -6.90 7.43 -1.98
CA LEU A 88 -6.87 7.30 -0.53
C LEU A 88 -8.13 6.56 -0.04
N LEU A 89 -7.95 5.46 0.68
CA LEU A 89 -9.02 4.67 1.28
C LEU A 89 -9.14 4.89 2.79
N TYR A 90 -8.04 5.26 3.43
CA TYR A 90 -7.96 5.52 4.88
C TYR A 90 -6.86 6.55 5.13
N GLY A 91 -7.10 7.55 5.98
CA GLY A 91 -6.16 8.61 6.32
C GLY A 91 -6.78 9.70 7.18
#